data_AF-A0A9P7G829-F1
#
_entry.id   AF-A0A9P7G829-F1
#
_cell.length_a   1.000
_cell.length_b   1.000
_cell.length_c   1.000
_cell.angle_alpha   90.00
_cell.angle_beta   90.00
_cell.angle_gamma   90.00
#
_symmetry.space_group_name_H-M   'P 1'
#
loop_
_entity.id
_entity.type
_entity.pdbx_description
1 polymer ?
#
loop_
_entity_poly.entity_id
_entity_poly.type
_entity_poly.pdbx_seq_one_letter_code
_entity_poly.pdbx_strand_id
1 'polypeptide(L)'
;MNQPVRNYPLRVVNEAAIFIAGEKRGQKVYPAPGAGPMPSVAPPMQPGMPMNFNQQQAMVAQQNSSMEMLERRREQERARQRSGSNNEIDTISTRTLALNRYKRNHDIMNEVFKFAAYGDKNAPPPPRPYSIFNKSEIEEKTARLQEEIEALKPTNAERHAVRSQRERENLGGDPIDIGADGITA
;
A
#
# COMPACT_ATOMS: atom_id res chain seq x y z
N MET A 1 -28.52 3.50 10.65
CA MET A 1 -27.69 2.58 11.46
C MET A 1 -28.50 1.30 11.68
N ASN A 2 -28.28 0.26 10.89
CA ASN A 2 -28.82 -1.09 11.12
C ASN A 2 -28.18 -2.02 10.08
N GLN A 3 -26.97 -2.51 10.37
CA GLN A 3 -26.42 -3.64 9.60
C GLN A 3 -26.36 -4.86 10.52
N PRO A 4 -26.76 -6.05 10.02
CA PRO A 4 -26.80 -7.26 10.82
C PRO A 4 -25.39 -7.68 11.25
N VAL A 5 -25.23 -7.89 12.56
CA VAL A 5 -23.97 -8.37 13.16
C VAL A 5 -23.74 -9.80 12.69
N ARG A 6 -22.64 -10.03 11.97
CA ARG A 6 -22.24 -11.36 11.53
C ARG A 6 -21.57 -12.08 12.71
N ASN A 7 -22.23 -13.12 13.22
CA ASN A 7 -21.66 -13.99 14.24
C ASN A 7 -20.61 -14.91 13.58
N TYR A 8 -19.34 -14.62 13.82
CA TYR A 8 -18.25 -15.52 13.45
C TYR A 8 -18.04 -16.55 14.57
N PRO A 9 -18.06 -17.86 14.27
CA PRO A 9 -17.79 -18.87 15.28
C PRO A 9 -16.37 -18.69 15.81
N LEU A 10 -16.25 -18.59 17.14
CA LEU A 10 -14.98 -18.53 17.83
C LEU A 10 -14.19 -19.81 17.49
N ARG A 11 -12.93 -19.65 17.10
CA ARG A 11 -12.04 -20.80 16.92
C ARG A 11 -11.91 -21.51 18.27
N VAL A 12 -12.09 -22.82 18.27
CA VAL A 12 -11.80 -23.65 19.45
C VAL A 12 -10.31 -23.49 19.75
N VAL A 13 -9.99 -22.84 20.87
CA VAL A 13 -8.61 -22.59 21.29
C VAL A 13 -8.03 -23.92 21.78
N ASN A 14 -7.23 -24.54 20.92
CA ASN A 14 -6.51 -25.79 21.23
C ASN A 14 -5.08 -25.53 21.75
N GLU A 15 -4.80 -24.29 22.17
CA GLU A 15 -3.49 -23.89 22.65
C GLU A 15 -3.41 -24.07 24.17
N ALA A 16 -2.33 -24.69 24.64
CA ALA A 16 -2.12 -24.97 26.06
C ALA A 16 -2.09 -23.67 26.86
N ALA A 17 -2.89 -23.60 27.94
CA ALA A 17 -2.90 -22.45 28.84
C ALA A 17 -1.51 -22.29 29.49
N ILE A 18 -0.87 -21.14 29.24
CA ILE A 18 0.41 -20.79 29.86
C ILE A 18 0.09 -19.88 31.05
N PHE A 19 0.27 -20.39 32.27
CA PHE A 19 0.13 -19.56 33.46
C PHE A 19 1.36 -18.66 33.61
N ILE A 20 1.13 -17.35 33.67
CA ILE A 20 2.15 -16.34 33.95
C ILE A 20 1.79 -15.65 35.26
N ALA A 21 1.88 -16.38 36.38
CA ALA A 21 2.08 -15.83 37.72
C ALA A 21 2.40 -16.98 38.70
N GLY A 22 3.56 -16.93 39.36
CA GLY A 22 4.01 -17.90 40.37
C GLY A 22 5.22 -18.77 39.97
N GLU A 23 5.71 -19.60 40.90
CA GLU A 23 6.91 -20.46 40.77
C GLU A 23 6.87 -21.47 39.61
N LYS A 24 5.71 -21.67 38.96
CA LYS A 24 5.52 -22.54 37.79
C LYS A 24 5.47 -21.77 36.45
N ARG A 25 6.15 -20.63 36.37
CA ARG A 25 6.22 -19.82 35.15
C ARG A 25 6.85 -20.62 34.00
N GLY A 26 6.10 -20.83 32.93
CA GLY A 26 6.59 -21.50 31.71
C GLY A 26 6.30 -23.00 31.62
N GLN A 27 5.62 -23.61 32.59
CA GLN A 27 5.23 -25.02 32.52
C GLN A 27 3.99 -25.19 31.63
N LYS A 28 4.15 -25.91 30.50
CA LYS A 28 3.06 -26.28 29.60
C LYS A 28 2.21 -27.37 30.26
N VAL A 29 0.98 -27.05 30.64
CA VAL A 29 0.00 -28.04 31.14
C VAL A 29 -0.89 -28.43 29.97
N TYR A 30 -0.76 -29.68 29.53
CA TYR A 30 -1.70 -30.26 28.59
C TYR A 30 -2.97 -30.66 29.36
N PRO A 31 -4.18 -30.33 28.88
CA PRO A 31 -5.39 -30.91 29.42
C PRO A 31 -5.29 -32.44 29.27
N ALA A 32 -5.54 -33.16 30.36
CA ALA A 32 -5.43 -34.61 30.39
C ALA A 32 -6.34 -35.24 29.31
N PRO A 33 -5.85 -36.23 28.54
CA PRO A 33 -6.61 -36.87 27.49
C PRO A 33 -7.64 -37.81 28.13
N GLY A 34 -8.90 -37.38 28.24
CA GLY A 34 -9.93 -38.24 28.87
C GLY A 34 -11.39 -37.79 28.81
N ALA A 35 -11.75 -36.69 28.14
CA ALA A 35 -13.13 -36.26 28.04
C ALA A 35 -13.50 -35.88 26.60
N GLY A 36 -13.61 -36.88 25.73
CA GLY A 36 -14.14 -36.72 24.38
C GLY A 36 -14.30 -38.08 23.69
N PRO A 37 -15.43 -38.38 23.03
CA PRO A 37 -15.65 -39.65 22.36
C PRO A 37 -14.83 -39.72 21.07
N MET A 38 -13.88 -40.66 21.00
CA MET A 38 -13.05 -40.89 19.81
C MET A 38 -13.69 -41.96 18.90
N PRO A 39 -13.86 -41.71 17.59
CA PRO A 39 -14.02 -42.76 16.60
C PRO A 39 -12.64 -43.26 16.14
N SER A 40 -12.45 -44.57 16.26
CA SER A 40 -11.28 -45.36 15.85
C SER A 40 -11.17 -45.49 14.33
N VAL A 41 -10.04 -45.10 13.70
CA VAL A 41 -9.44 -45.76 12.51
C VAL A 41 -7.96 -45.34 12.33
N ALA A 42 -6.99 -46.23 12.58
CA ALA A 42 -5.67 -46.23 11.91
C ALA A 42 -4.97 -47.61 11.99
N PRO A 43 -4.24 -48.07 10.95
CA PRO A 43 -3.80 -49.46 10.77
C PRO A 43 -2.35 -49.74 11.27
N PRO A 44 -1.94 -51.02 11.44
CA PRO A 44 -0.69 -51.40 12.12
C PRO A 44 0.55 -51.38 11.20
N MET A 45 1.67 -50.84 11.68
CA MET A 45 2.98 -50.94 11.01
C MET A 45 3.65 -52.30 11.27
N GLN A 46 4.19 -52.92 10.22
CA GLN A 46 5.00 -54.14 10.26
C GLN A 46 6.52 -53.82 10.36
N PRO A 47 7.34 -54.71 10.97
CA PRO A 47 8.75 -54.46 11.22
C PRO A 47 9.70 -55.02 10.14
N GLY A 48 10.70 -54.21 9.77
CA GLY A 48 12.09 -54.58 9.42
C GLY A 48 12.36 -55.66 8.35
N MET A 49 12.75 -55.24 7.14
CA MET A 49 13.42 -56.08 6.14
C MET A 49 14.72 -55.41 5.64
N PRO A 50 15.84 -56.15 5.48
CA PRO A 50 17.13 -55.55 5.11
C PRO A 50 17.19 -55.26 3.60
N MET A 51 17.24 -53.97 3.24
CA MET A 51 17.33 -53.51 1.85
C MET A 51 18.77 -53.50 1.34
N ASN A 52 18.98 -54.18 0.21
CA ASN A 52 20.25 -54.39 -0.49
C ASN A 52 20.91 -53.07 -0.94
N PHE A 53 22.23 -52.94 -0.83
CA PHE A 53 23.01 -51.70 -0.98
C PHE A 53 22.83 -51.00 -2.35
N ASN A 54 22.56 -51.77 -3.41
CA ASN A 54 22.26 -51.23 -4.75
C ASN A 54 20.91 -50.50 -4.84
N GLN A 55 19.90 -50.91 -4.06
CA GLN A 55 18.62 -50.19 -4.00
C GLN A 55 18.75 -48.89 -3.19
N GLN A 56 19.68 -48.84 -2.23
CA GLN A 56 19.95 -47.61 -1.48
C GLN A 56 20.54 -46.52 -2.38
N GLN A 57 21.43 -46.87 -3.31
CA GLN A 57 21.96 -45.89 -4.27
C GLN A 57 20.90 -45.35 -5.24
N ALA A 58 20.01 -46.22 -5.74
CA ALA A 58 18.90 -45.78 -6.60
C ALA A 58 17.91 -44.86 -5.86
N MET A 59 17.65 -45.14 -4.58
CA MET A 59 16.80 -44.30 -3.73
C MET A 59 17.44 -42.93 -3.46
N VAL A 60 18.76 -42.88 -3.23
CA VAL A 60 19.50 -41.61 -3.06
C VAL A 60 19.50 -40.80 -4.36
N ALA A 61 19.65 -41.43 -5.51
CA ALA A 61 19.57 -40.73 -6.81
C ALA A 61 18.16 -40.12 -7.06
N GLN A 62 17.10 -40.85 -6.69
CA GLN A 62 15.73 -40.36 -6.78
C GLN A 62 15.48 -39.20 -5.79
N GLN A 63 16.02 -39.29 -4.59
CA GLN A 63 15.97 -38.23 -3.59
C GLN A 63 16.70 -36.97 -4.08
N ASN A 64 17.89 -37.13 -4.69
CA ASN A 64 18.68 -36.03 -5.24
C ASN A 64 17.95 -35.35 -6.41
N SER A 65 17.33 -36.11 -7.30
CA SER A 65 16.51 -35.55 -8.39
C SER A 65 15.31 -34.75 -7.88
N SER A 66 14.65 -35.22 -6.81
CA SER A 66 13.55 -34.50 -6.19
C SER A 66 13.99 -33.20 -5.51
N MET A 67 15.18 -33.19 -4.90
CA MET A 67 15.79 -32.01 -4.31
C MET A 67 16.22 -31.00 -5.37
N GLU A 68 16.87 -31.45 -6.44
CA GLU A 68 17.33 -30.58 -7.54
C GLU A 68 16.15 -29.88 -8.23
N MET A 69 15.02 -30.58 -8.39
CA MET A 69 13.80 -30.00 -8.96
C MET A 69 13.17 -28.93 -8.03
N LEU A 70 13.18 -29.16 -6.72
CA LEU A 70 12.75 -28.18 -5.73
C LEU A 70 13.67 -26.96 -5.68
N GLU A 71 14.98 -27.17 -5.79
CA GLU A 71 15.98 -26.10 -5.79
C GLU A 71 15.85 -25.22 -7.04
N ARG A 72 15.67 -25.83 -8.21
CA ARG A 72 15.43 -25.11 -9.48
C ARG A 72 14.13 -24.29 -9.43
N ARG A 73 13.08 -24.79 -8.78
CA ARG A 73 11.82 -24.06 -8.57
C ARG A 73 12.02 -22.86 -7.63
N ARG A 74 12.77 -23.03 -6.55
CA ARG A 74 13.10 -21.98 -5.58
C ARG A 74 13.95 -20.87 -6.18
N GLU A 75 14.87 -21.23 -7.08
CA GLU A 75 15.73 -20.29 -7.77
C GLU A 75 14.94 -19.47 -8.81
N GLN A 76 14.01 -20.08 -9.55
CA GLN A 76 13.09 -19.37 -10.43
C GLN A 76 12.19 -18.38 -9.68
N GLU A 77 11.75 -18.73 -8.47
CA GLU A 77 10.94 -17.84 -7.63
C GLU A 77 11.76 -16.63 -7.14
N ARG A 78 13.02 -16.83 -6.74
CA ARG A 78 13.94 -15.72 -6.39
C ARG A 78 14.29 -14.85 -7.60
N ALA A 79 14.49 -15.42 -8.78
CA ALA A 79 14.78 -14.67 -9.99
C ALA A 79 13.58 -13.81 -10.44
N ARG A 80 12.35 -14.33 -10.28
CA ARG A 80 11.12 -13.56 -10.53
C ARG A 80 10.93 -12.42 -9.53
N GLN A 81 11.28 -12.61 -8.26
CA GLN A 81 11.24 -11.56 -7.24
C GLN A 81 12.27 -10.44 -7.47
N ARG A 82 13.38 -10.69 -8.20
CA ARG A 82 14.39 -9.66 -8.53
C ARG A 82 14.10 -8.87 -9.82
N SER A 83 13.26 -9.40 -10.73
CA SER A 83 13.06 -8.83 -12.07
C SER A 83 11.69 -8.17 -12.28
N GLY A 84 10.80 -8.22 -11.29
CA GLY A 84 9.47 -7.61 -11.38
C GLY A 84 9.03 -7.00 -10.06
N SER A 85 8.52 -5.77 -10.13
CA SER A 85 7.96 -4.97 -9.02
C SER A 85 8.98 -4.05 -8.34
N ASN A 86 9.20 -2.89 -8.94
CA ASN A 86 9.72 -1.69 -8.29
C ASN A 86 8.61 -1.02 -7.44
N ASN A 87 7.87 -1.80 -6.65
CA ASN A 87 6.94 -1.28 -5.66
C ASN A 87 7.68 -1.30 -4.32
N GLU A 88 8.12 -0.14 -3.88
CA GLU A 88 8.79 0.07 -2.59
C GLU A 88 7.96 -0.50 -1.41
N ILE A 89 6.63 -0.60 -1.59
CA ILE A 89 5.67 -1.21 -0.65
C ILE A 89 5.91 -2.72 -0.43
N ASP A 90 6.35 -3.46 -1.45
CA ASP A 90 6.59 -4.91 -1.34
C ASP A 90 7.94 -5.23 -0.67
N THR A 91 8.82 -4.23 -0.53
CA THR A 91 10.13 -4.40 0.13
C THR A 91 10.04 -4.31 1.66
N ILE A 92 8.95 -3.77 2.21
CA ILE A 92 8.77 -3.63 3.65
C ILE A 92 8.29 -4.96 4.23
N SER A 93 9.16 -5.62 4.99
CA SER A 93 8.76 -6.81 5.75
C SER A 93 7.57 -6.52 6.66
N THR A 94 6.55 -7.38 6.64
CA THR A 94 5.38 -7.33 7.55
C THR A 94 5.80 -7.17 9.01
N ARG A 95 6.91 -7.81 9.41
CA ARG A 95 7.49 -7.68 10.76
C ARG A 95 7.91 -6.25 11.07
N THR A 96 8.61 -5.59 10.16
CA THR A 96 9.09 -4.21 10.33
C THR A 96 7.91 -3.24 10.40
N LEU A 97 6.92 -3.40 9.52
CA LEU A 97 5.70 -2.59 9.55
C LEU A 97 4.92 -2.75 10.87
N ALA A 98 4.77 -3.99 11.35
CA ALA A 98 4.08 -4.27 12.62
C ALA A 98 4.82 -3.66 13.82
N LEU A 99 6.15 -3.78 13.86
CA LEU A 99 6.96 -3.18 14.93
C LEU A 99 6.88 -1.65 14.93
N ASN A 100 6.93 -1.02 13.75
CA ASN A 100 6.79 0.43 13.62
C ASN A 100 5.40 0.91 14.06
N ARG A 101 4.33 0.20 13.68
CA ARG A 101 2.96 0.48 14.14
C ARG A 101 2.82 0.32 15.65
N TYR A 102 3.38 -0.75 16.22
CA TYR A 102 3.33 -0.99 17.67
C TYR A 102 4.01 0.15 18.45
N LYS A 103 5.24 0.53 18.06
CA LYS A 103 5.97 1.62 18.72
C LYS A 103 5.23 2.94 18.62
N ARG A 104 4.85 3.36 17.40
CA ARG A 104 4.11 4.61 17.18
C ARG A 104 2.80 4.64 17.98
N ASN A 105 2.04 3.56 17.98
CA ASN A 105 0.79 3.49 18.74
C ASN A 105 1.04 3.54 20.25
N HIS A 106 2.10 2.87 20.73
CA HIS A 106 2.47 2.91 22.14
C HIS A 106 2.87 4.33 22.58
N ASP A 107 3.65 5.03 21.77
CA ASP A 107 4.04 6.42 22.02
C ASP A 107 2.81 7.35 22.08
N ILE A 108 1.88 7.22 21.12
CA ILE A 108 0.63 7.99 21.10
C ILE A 108 -0.22 7.69 22.36
N MET A 109 -0.34 6.43 22.75
CA MET A 109 -1.10 6.07 23.95
C MET A 109 -0.47 6.66 25.22
N ASN A 110 0.86 6.63 25.32
CA ASN A 110 1.58 7.23 26.44
C ASN A 110 1.33 8.75 26.51
N GLU A 111 1.31 9.45 25.37
CA GLU A 111 0.95 10.87 25.32
C GLU A 111 -0.49 11.10 25.78
N VAL A 112 -1.46 10.34 25.26
CA VAL A 112 -2.87 10.45 25.65
C VAL A 112 -3.04 10.22 27.16
N PHE A 113 -2.40 9.19 27.73
CA PHE A 113 -2.46 8.93 29.16
C PHE A 113 -1.79 10.03 29.98
N LYS A 114 -0.66 10.58 29.52
CA LYS A 114 0.01 11.71 30.17
C LYS A 114 -0.86 12.97 30.16
N PHE A 115 -1.47 13.31 29.04
CA PHE A 115 -2.40 14.43 28.92
C PHE A 115 -3.68 14.21 29.75
N ALA A 116 -4.18 12.97 29.84
CA ALA A 116 -5.35 12.69 30.68
C ALA A 116 -5.05 12.80 32.18
N ALA A 117 -3.86 12.36 32.62
CA ALA A 117 -3.46 12.37 34.02
C ALA A 117 -3.02 13.75 34.51
N TYR A 118 -2.28 14.50 33.68
CA TYR A 118 -1.60 15.74 34.09
C TYR A 118 -1.86 16.92 33.14
N GLY A 119 -2.62 16.73 32.06
CA GLY A 119 -2.94 17.81 31.13
C GLY A 119 -3.91 18.80 31.74
N ASP A 120 -3.67 20.09 31.47
CA ASP A 120 -4.60 21.15 31.82
C ASP A 120 -5.84 21.06 30.92
N LYS A 121 -7.00 20.76 31.52
CA LYS A 121 -8.28 20.67 30.82
C LYS A 121 -8.74 22.03 30.27
N ASN A 122 -8.15 23.11 30.76
CA ASN A 122 -8.40 24.48 30.33
C ASN A 122 -7.32 25.02 29.39
N ALA A 123 -6.36 24.18 28.95
CA ALA A 123 -5.40 24.59 27.96
C ALA A 123 -6.14 25.08 26.69
N PRO A 124 -5.74 26.22 26.11
CA PRO A 124 -6.36 26.68 24.88
C PRO A 124 -6.16 25.62 23.80
N PRO A 125 -7.20 25.35 22.98
CA PRO A 125 -7.09 24.35 21.93
C PRO A 125 -5.94 24.73 20.99
N PRO A 126 -5.21 23.74 20.44
CA PRO A 126 -4.14 24.02 19.51
C PRO A 126 -4.67 24.86 18.35
N PRO A 127 -3.85 25.79 17.83
CA PRO A 127 -4.25 26.64 16.72
C PRO A 127 -4.72 25.78 15.54
N ARG A 128 -5.79 26.23 14.89
CA ARG A 128 -6.36 25.51 13.74
C ARG A 128 -5.29 25.42 12.63
N PRO A 129 -5.21 24.32 11.86
CA PRO A 129 -4.19 24.16 10.81
C PRO A 129 -4.10 25.32 9.81
N TYR A 130 -5.23 26.01 9.58
CA TYR A 130 -5.31 27.15 8.65
C TYR A 130 -5.12 28.52 9.32
N SER A 131 -4.77 28.58 10.61
CA SER A 131 -4.49 29.85 11.29
C SER A 131 -3.19 30.50 10.82
N ILE A 132 -2.36 29.78 10.07
CA ILE A 132 -1.18 30.32 9.40
C ILE A 132 -1.54 31.26 8.24
N PHE A 133 -2.77 31.18 7.73
CA PHE A 133 -3.23 32.03 6.65
C PHE A 133 -3.92 33.26 7.22
N ASN A 134 -3.30 34.43 7.02
CA ASN A 134 -3.91 35.68 7.37
C ASN A 134 -4.93 36.07 6.30
N LYS A 135 -6.22 36.06 6.67
CA LYS A 135 -7.32 36.35 5.75
C LYS A 135 -7.14 37.72 5.08
N SER A 136 -6.69 38.73 5.81
CA SER A 136 -6.51 40.09 5.27
C SER A 136 -5.42 40.15 4.20
N GLU A 137 -4.31 39.44 4.39
CA GLU A 137 -3.22 39.39 3.39
C GLU A 137 -3.65 38.69 2.10
N ILE A 138 -4.48 37.65 2.23
CA ILE A 138 -5.04 36.96 1.05
C ILE A 138 -6.00 37.89 0.32
N GLU A 139 -6.89 38.56 1.04
CA GLU A 139 -7.84 39.51 0.46
C GLU A 139 -7.12 40.67 -0.28
N GLU A 140 -6.07 41.22 0.32
CA GLU A 140 -5.24 42.26 -0.30
C GLU A 140 -4.54 41.76 -1.57
N LYS A 141 -3.94 40.56 -1.54
CA LYS A 141 -3.32 39.96 -2.73
C LYS A 141 -4.35 39.69 -3.82
N THR A 142 -5.55 39.23 -3.47
CA THR A 142 -6.61 38.99 -4.45
C THR A 142 -7.10 40.28 -5.08
N ALA A 143 -7.23 41.37 -4.30
CA ALA A 143 -7.63 42.67 -4.82
C ALA A 143 -6.59 43.23 -5.80
N ARG A 144 -5.29 43.19 -5.45
CA ARG A 144 -4.20 43.62 -6.34
C ARG A 144 -4.17 42.83 -7.65
N LEU A 145 -4.33 41.51 -7.57
CA LEU A 145 -4.37 40.66 -8.77
C LEU A 145 -5.61 40.92 -9.62
N GLN A 146 -6.76 41.22 -9.00
CA GLN A 146 -7.96 41.62 -9.73
C GLN A 146 -7.77 42.94 -10.48
N GLU A 147 -7.17 43.95 -9.81
CA GLU A 147 -6.83 45.23 -10.44
C GLU A 147 -5.84 45.04 -11.62
N GLU A 148 -4.81 44.20 -11.44
CA GLU A 148 -3.85 43.90 -12.51
C GLU A 148 -4.52 43.18 -13.69
N ILE A 149 -5.42 42.24 -13.42
CA ILE A 149 -6.21 41.55 -14.45
C ILE A 149 -7.10 42.55 -15.21
N GLU A 150 -7.76 43.47 -14.50
CA GLU A 150 -8.61 44.50 -15.12
C GLU A 150 -7.81 45.47 -15.97
N ALA A 151 -6.61 45.86 -15.53
CA ALA A 151 -5.70 46.71 -16.31
C ALA A 151 -5.15 46.01 -17.56
N LEU A 152 -4.88 44.70 -17.49
CA LEU A 152 -4.32 43.92 -18.61
C LEU A 152 -5.36 43.42 -19.62
N LYS A 153 -6.64 43.32 -19.23
CA LYS A 153 -7.73 42.94 -20.15
C LYS A 153 -7.85 43.83 -21.40
N PRO A 154 -7.90 45.17 -21.31
CA PRO A 154 -8.06 46.02 -22.49
C PRO A 154 -6.83 45.98 -23.41
N THR A 155 -5.62 45.96 -22.83
CA THR A 155 -4.37 45.91 -23.61
C THR A 155 -4.22 44.58 -24.35
N ASN A 156 -4.63 43.47 -23.76
CA ASN A 156 -4.69 42.19 -24.46
C ASN A 156 -5.80 42.15 -25.51
N ALA A 157 -6.99 42.70 -25.24
CA ALA A 157 -8.07 42.77 -26.22
C ALA A 157 -7.67 43.59 -27.47
N GLU A 158 -6.97 44.70 -27.28
CA GLU A 158 -6.43 45.52 -28.37
C GLU A 158 -5.36 44.77 -29.17
N ARG A 159 -4.41 44.09 -28.50
CA ARG A 159 -3.41 43.24 -29.17
C ARG A 159 -4.03 42.10 -29.97
N HIS A 160 -5.08 41.47 -29.43
CA HIS A 160 -5.84 40.44 -30.16
C HIS A 160 -6.59 41.02 -31.35
N ALA A 161 -7.19 42.20 -31.22
CA ALA A 161 -7.87 42.88 -32.32
C ALA A 161 -6.88 43.25 -33.44
N VAL A 162 -5.74 43.86 -33.12
CA VAL A 162 -4.68 44.20 -34.08
C VAL A 162 -4.13 42.95 -34.77
N ARG A 163 -3.89 41.87 -34.01
CA ARG A 163 -3.44 40.59 -34.59
C ARG A 163 -4.47 40.00 -35.54
N SER A 164 -5.76 40.03 -35.18
CA SER A 164 -6.84 39.53 -36.04
C SER A 164 -7.06 40.38 -37.29
N GLN A 165 -6.86 41.70 -37.21
CA GLN A 165 -6.89 42.60 -38.37
C GLN A 165 -5.71 42.31 -39.30
N ARG A 166 -4.50 42.16 -38.76
CA ARG A 166 -3.30 41.83 -39.54
C ARG A 166 -3.40 40.45 -40.20
N GLU A 167 -4.01 39.46 -39.54
CA GLU A 167 -4.28 38.15 -40.13
C GLU A 167 -5.35 38.23 -41.24
N ARG A 168 -6.36 39.09 -41.12
CA ARG A 168 -7.33 39.36 -42.20
C ARG A 168 -6.70 40.08 -43.39
N GLU A 169 -5.81 41.05 -43.15
CA GLU A 169 -5.08 41.76 -44.20
C GLU A 169 -4.10 40.84 -44.94
N ASN A 170 -3.40 39.95 -44.25
CA ASN A 170 -2.52 38.96 -44.87
C ASN A 170 -3.27 37.87 -45.67
N LEU A 171 -4.54 37.60 -45.35
CA LEU A 171 -5.39 36.64 -46.08
C LEU A 171 -6.21 37.29 -47.21
N GLY A 172 -6.12 38.62 -47.37
CA GLY A 172 -6.79 39.39 -48.41
C GLY A 172 -5.90 39.72 -49.62
N GLY A 173 -4.72 39.09 -49.74
CA GLY A 173 -3.91 39.19 -50.96
C GLY A 173 -4.70 38.69 -52.16
N ASP A 174 -4.89 39.58 -53.15
CA ASP A 174 -5.76 39.42 -54.31
C ASP A 174 -5.65 38.02 -54.94
N PRO A 175 -6.77 37.41 -55.37
CA PRO A 175 -6.70 36.22 -56.23
C PRO A 175 -5.88 36.60 -57.46
N ILE A 176 -4.75 35.94 -57.66
CA ILE A 176 -3.97 36.03 -58.90
C ILE A 176 -4.91 35.61 -60.02
N ASP A 177 -5.45 36.58 -60.74
CA ASP A 177 -6.21 36.39 -61.97
C ASP A 177 -5.23 35.89 -63.03
N ILE A 178 -5.05 34.57 -63.09
CA ILE A 178 -4.32 33.91 -64.18
C ILE A 178 -5.22 34.01 -65.40
N GLY A 179 -5.06 35.12 -66.12
CA GLY A 179 -5.77 35.44 -67.35
C GLY A 179 -5.85 34.23 -68.27
N ALA A 180 -7.09 33.84 -68.56
CA ALA A 180 -7.42 32.85 -69.55
C ALA A 180 -7.27 33.47 -70.95
N ASP A 181 -6.05 33.62 -71.45
CA ASP A 181 -5.81 33.96 -72.85
C ASP A 181 -4.61 33.17 -73.39
N GLY A 182 -4.89 32.30 -74.37
CA GLY A 182 -3.91 31.95 -75.40
C GLY A 182 -3.28 30.54 -75.37
N ILE A 183 -4.08 29.47 -75.39
CA ILE A 183 -3.66 28.23 -76.06
C ILE A 183 -4.80 27.74 -76.96
N THR A 184 -4.83 28.25 -78.18
CA THR A 184 -5.50 27.60 -79.31
C THR A 184 -4.48 27.49 -80.45
N ALA A 185 -4.19 26.24 -80.81
CA ALA A 185 -3.64 25.72 -82.07
C ALA A 185 -2.37 26.37 -82.64
#